data_AF-A0A2G6FQM4-F1
#
_entry.id   AF-A0A2G6FQM4-F1
#
_cell.length_a   1.000
_cell.length_b   1.000
_cell.length_c   1.000
_cell.angle_alpha   90.00
_cell.angle_beta   90.00
_cell.angle_gamma   90.00
#
_symmetry.space_group_name_H-M   'P 1'
#
loop_
_entity.id
_entity.type
_entity.pdbx_description
1 polymer ?
#
loop_
_entity_poly.entity_id
_entity_poly.type
_entity_poly.pdbx_seq_one_letter_code
_entity_poly.pdbx_strand_id
1 'polypeptide(L)'
;MQSNKAKQAADFCAMVETVDSVKLARKLSNHLQHSARTLDILLQINIGNDPAKSGITAEDAERLYEQIAAIPHLHIAGLMTIPPFENTAEESRRYFAGLRQLGEKLCARGLRQR
;
A
#
# COMPACT_ATOMS: atom_id res chain seq x y z
N MET A 1 -4.15 8.38 3.97
CA MET A 1 -3.59 9.76 3.92
C MET A 1 -4.58 10.71 3.23
N GLN A 2 -4.76 11.94 3.72
CA GLN A 2 -5.56 12.93 3.01
C GLN A 2 -4.91 13.33 1.68
N SER A 3 -5.69 13.36 0.59
CA SER A 3 -5.21 13.63 -0.78
C SER A 3 -4.43 14.94 -0.95
N ASN A 4 -4.68 15.95 -0.12
CA ASN A 4 -4.05 17.27 -0.16
C ASN A 4 -2.58 17.26 0.30
N LYS A 5 -2.15 16.21 1.04
CA LYS A 5 -0.76 16.05 1.49
C LYS A 5 0.10 15.22 0.53
N ALA A 6 -0.47 14.71 -0.56
CA ALA A 6 0.25 13.89 -1.53
C ALA A 6 1.46 14.62 -2.14
N LYS A 7 1.36 15.94 -2.37
CA LYS A 7 2.49 16.75 -2.85
C LYS A 7 3.65 16.73 -1.86
N GLN A 8 3.40 17.07 -0.60
CA GLN A 8 4.44 17.07 0.44
C GLN A 8 5.04 15.68 0.63
N ALA A 9 4.22 14.63 0.56
CA ALA A 9 4.70 13.26 0.65
C ALA A 9 5.64 12.92 -0.51
N ALA A 10 5.29 13.30 -1.75
CA ALA A 10 6.15 13.09 -2.91
C ALA A 10 7.47 13.89 -2.82
N ASP A 11 7.44 15.10 -2.27
CA ASP A 11 8.61 15.97 -2.18
C ASP A 11 9.61 15.53 -1.09
N PHE A 12 9.11 15.02 0.05
CA PHE A 12 9.91 14.85 1.26
C PHE A 12 10.00 13.42 1.81
N CYS A 13 9.08 12.52 1.45
CA CYS A 13 9.11 11.15 1.99
C CYS A 13 10.01 10.24 1.15
N ALA A 14 10.74 9.36 1.82
CA ALA A 14 11.40 8.23 1.17
C ALA A 14 10.39 7.13 0.80
N MET A 15 9.32 6.98 1.59
CA MET A 15 8.28 5.98 1.40
C MET A 15 6.90 6.51 1.82
N VAL A 16 5.84 6.07 1.13
CA VAL A 16 4.45 6.29 1.55
C VAL A 16 3.76 4.97 1.80
N GLU A 17 3.37 4.73 3.06
CA GLU A 17 2.88 3.41 3.49
C GLU A 17 1.34 3.26 3.45
N THR A 18 0.64 4.35 3.15
CA THR A 18 -0.84 4.40 3.24
C THR A 18 -1.51 4.46 1.87
N VAL A 19 -0.97 3.78 0.85
CA VAL A 19 -1.53 3.82 -0.51
C VAL A 19 -2.62 2.76 -0.64
N ASP A 20 -3.87 3.19 -0.80
CA ASP A 20 -5.05 2.30 -0.86
C ASP A 20 -5.81 2.39 -2.19
N SER A 21 -5.38 3.25 -3.11
CA SER A 21 -6.13 3.55 -4.32
C SER A 21 -5.24 4.06 -5.47
N VAL A 22 -5.64 3.72 -6.70
CA VAL A 22 -5.00 4.23 -7.92
C VAL A 22 -5.06 5.75 -8.00
N LYS A 23 -6.15 6.36 -7.53
CA LYS A 23 -6.30 7.81 -7.48
C LYS A 23 -5.19 8.46 -6.67
N LEU A 24 -4.84 7.87 -5.51
CA LEU A 24 -3.77 8.39 -4.69
C LEU A 24 -2.40 8.14 -5.32
N ALA A 25 -2.15 6.93 -5.83
CA ALA A 25 -0.91 6.60 -6.53
C ALA A 25 -0.65 7.55 -7.72
N ARG A 26 -1.65 7.79 -8.58
CA ARG A 26 -1.52 8.75 -9.69
C ARG A 26 -1.19 10.16 -9.23
N LYS A 27 -1.77 10.62 -8.12
CA LYS A 27 -1.44 11.95 -7.56
C LYS A 27 0.02 12.01 -7.11
N LEU A 28 0.53 10.99 -6.42
CA LEU A 28 1.94 10.90 -6.04
C LEU A 28 2.84 10.93 -7.28
N SER A 29 2.57 10.07 -8.26
CA SER A 29 3.32 10.01 -9.52
C SER A 29 3.33 11.34 -10.26
N ASN A 30 2.17 12.03 -10.36
CA ASN A 30 2.07 13.34 -11.01
C ASN A 30 2.97 14.39 -10.35
N HIS A 31 3.10 14.37 -9.02
CA HIS A 31 4.01 15.29 -8.32
C HIS A 31 5.49 14.95 -8.57
N LEU A 32 5.80 13.69 -8.86
CA LEU A 32 7.15 13.22 -9.16
C LEU A 32 7.54 13.41 -10.63
N GLN A 33 6.61 13.71 -11.55
CA GLN A 33 6.88 13.83 -13.00
C GLN A 33 7.99 14.83 -13.35
N HIS A 34 8.11 15.92 -12.58
CA HIS A 34 9.15 16.94 -12.77
C HIS A 34 10.42 16.67 -11.94
N SER A 35 10.50 15.51 -11.29
CA SER A 35 11.63 15.09 -10.49
C SER A 35 12.28 13.83 -11.09
N ALA A 36 13.58 13.68 -10.91
CA ALA A 36 14.27 12.42 -11.22
C ALA A 36 14.10 11.35 -10.12
N ARG A 37 13.13 11.52 -9.21
CA ARG A 37 12.93 10.63 -8.06
C ARG A 37 11.94 9.53 -8.37
N THR A 38 12.18 8.38 -7.75
CA THR A 38 11.18 7.32 -7.56
C THR A 38 10.79 7.28 -6.10
N LEU A 39 9.52 6.99 -5.82
CA LEU A 39 8.99 6.90 -4.46
C LEU A 39 8.58 5.46 -4.17
N ASP A 40 9.11 4.92 -3.08
CA ASP A 40 8.67 3.62 -2.58
C ASP A 40 7.29 3.77 -1.92
N ILE A 41 6.42 2.80 -2.16
CA ILE A 41 5.08 2.77 -1.58
C ILE A 41 4.74 1.41 -1.00
N LEU A 42 3.95 1.39 0.07
CA LEU A 42 3.28 0.19 0.55
C LEU A 42 1.78 0.29 0.26
N LEU A 43 1.20 -0.83 -0.16
CA LEU A 43 -0.24 -0.93 -0.32
C LEU A 43 -0.89 -1.17 1.04
N GLN A 44 -1.76 -0.26 1.47
CA GLN A 44 -2.49 -0.41 2.73
C GLN A 44 -3.69 -1.33 2.55
N ILE A 45 -3.62 -2.50 3.17
CA ILE A 45 -4.63 -3.55 3.12
C ILE A 45 -5.46 -3.52 4.40
N ASN A 46 -6.79 -3.45 4.27
CA ASN A 46 -7.73 -3.69 5.35
C ASN A 46 -7.94 -5.21 5.52
N ILE A 47 -6.93 -5.90 6.05
CA ILE A 47 -6.92 -7.36 6.17
C ILE A 47 -7.99 -7.88 7.14
N GLY A 48 -8.46 -7.03 8.05
CA GLY A 48 -9.50 -7.36 9.02
C GLY A 48 -10.91 -7.07 8.55
N ASN A 49 -11.10 -6.50 7.35
CA ASN A 49 -12.39 -6.04 6.84
C ASN A 49 -13.15 -5.14 7.83
N ASP A 50 -12.41 -4.34 8.60
CA ASP A 50 -12.99 -3.42 9.58
C ASP A 50 -13.50 -2.16 8.86
N PRO A 51 -14.82 -1.88 8.85
CA PRO A 51 -15.38 -0.73 8.15
C PRO A 51 -14.89 0.62 8.71
N ALA A 52 -14.34 0.65 9.93
CA ALA A 52 -13.76 1.85 10.53
C ALA A 52 -12.31 2.10 10.08
N LYS A 53 -11.67 1.18 9.36
CA LYS A 53 -10.27 1.30 8.91
C LYS A 53 -10.19 1.58 7.42
N SER A 54 -9.23 2.43 7.06
CA SER A 54 -8.86 2.65 5.65
C SER A 54 -8.02 1.51 5.11
N GLY A 55 -8.01 1.36 3.79
CA GLY A 55 -7.25 0.34 3.09
C GLY A 55 -8.12 -0.38 2.07
N ILE A 56 -7.46 -1.06 1.13
CA ILE A 56 -8.13 -1.93 0.16
C ILE A 56 -8.38 -3.30 0.79
N THR A 57 -9.46 -3.97 0.36
CA THR A 57 -9.73 -5.35 0.78
C THR A 57 -8.62 -6.29 0.27
N ALA A 58 -8.46 -7.45 0.90
CA ALA A 58 -7.49 -8.44 0.44
C ALA A 58 -7.84 -8.98 -0.96
N GLU A 59 -9.14 -9.05 -1.26
CA GLU A 59 -9.70 -9.51 -2.53
C GLU A 59 -9.37 -8.54 -3.68
N ASP A 60 -9.43 -7.24 -3.43
CA ASP A 60 -9.13 -6.22 -4.45
C ASP A 60 -7.65 -5.83 -4.53
N ALA A 61 -6.82 -6.31 -3.59
CA ALA A 61 -5.41 -5.95 -3.49
C ALA A 61 -4.60 -6.31 -4.75
N GLU A 62 -4.89 -7.46 -5.36
CA GLU A 62 -4.23 -7.91 -6.59
C GLU A 62 -4.53 -6.98 -7.77
N ARG A 63 -5.81 -6.64 -7.95
CA ARG A 63 -6.25 -5.71 -8.97
C ARG A 63 -5.65 -4.32 -8.77
N LEU A 64 -5.54 -3.87 -7.52
CA LEU A 64 -4.91 -2.60 -7.19
C LEU A 64 -3.41 -2.62 -7.52
N TYR A 65 -2.71 -3.69 -7.14
CA TYR A 65 -1.29 -3.88 -7.44
C TYR A 65 -1.02 -3.76 -8.94
N GLU A 66 -1.78 -4.46 -9.78
CA GLU A 66 -1.58 -4.43 -11.24
C GLU A 66 -1.76 -3.02 -11.83
N GLN A 67 -2.77 -2.29 -11.35
CA GLN A 67 -3.02 -0.93 -11.82
C GLN A 67 -1.94 0.06 -11.38
N ILE A 68 -1.35 -0.14 -10.19
CA ILE A 68 -0.31 0.74 -9.65
C ILE A 68 1.07 0.38 -10.18
N ALA A 69 1.35 -0.90 -10.45
CA ALA A 69 2.65 -1.36 -10.95
C ALA A 69 3.02 -0.74 -12.31
N ALA A 70 2.03 -0.32 -13.10
CA ALA A 70 2.23 0.38 -14.36
C ALA A 70 2.42 1.92 -14.22
N ILE A 71 2.31 2.47 -13.01
CA ILE A 71 2.41 3.91 -12.77
C ILE A 71 3.90 4.30 -12.66
N PRO A 72 4.40 5.23 -13.51
CA PRO A 72 5.80 5.65 -13.46
C PRO A 72 6.12 6.38 -12.15
N HIS A 73 7.41 6.42 -11.81
CA HIS A 73 7.95 7.06 -10.61
C HIS A 73 7.54 6.42 -9.28
N LEU A 74 6.75 5.35 -9.29
CA LEU A 74 6.38 4.60 -8.10
C LEU A 74 6.98 3.21 -8.11
N HIS A 75 7.39 2.75 -6.93
CA HIS A 75 7.86 1.39 -6.72
C HIS A 75 7.08 0.76 -5.57
N ILE A 76 6.35 -0.32 -5.85
CA ILE A 76 5.61 -1.04 -4.81
C ILE A 76 6.60 -1.90 -4.02
N ALA A 77 6.94 -1.46 -2.82
CA ALA A 77 7.94 -2.10 -1.98
C ALA A 77 7.36 -3.20 -1.07
N GLY A 78 6.03 -3.22 -0.87
CA GLY A 78 5.38 -4.20 -0.02
C GLY A 78 3.95 -3.83 0.36
N LEU A 79 3.50 -4.41 1.47
CA LEU A 79 2.15 -4.25 2.01
C LEU A 79 2.21 -3.67 3.42
N MET A 80 1.15 -2.98 3.80
CA MET A 80 0.97 -2.38 5.12
C MET A 80 -0.45 -2.72 5.61
N THR A 81 -0.62 -2.94 6.91
CA THR A 81 -1.95 -3.11 7.50
C THR A 81 -2.02 -2.51 8.89
N ILE A 82 -3.22 -2.10 9.29
CA ILE A 82 -3.55 -1.73 10.66
C ILE A 82 -4.63 -2.71 11.11
N PRO A 83 -4.29 -3.73 11.92
CA PRO A 83 -5.28 -4.68 12.38
C PRO A 83 -6.31 -4.01 13.29
N PRO A 84 -7.52 -4.58 13.41
CA PRO A 84 -8.46 -4.26 14.48
C PRO A 84 -7.80 -4.38 15.86
N PHE A 85 -8.37 -3.67 16.84
CA PHE A 85 -7.95 -3.87 18.22
C PHE A 85 -8.44 -5.24 18.69
N GLU A 86 -7.52 -6.06 19.20
CA GLU A 86 -7.81 -7.40 19.72
C GLU A 86 -7.33 -7.50 21.17
N ASN A 87 -7.94 -8.40 21.94
CA ASN A 87 -7.63 -8.55 23.36
C ASN A 87 -6.32 -9.32 23.60
N THR A 88 -5.89 -10.13 22.62
CA THR A 88 -4.69 -10.94 22.71
C THR A 88 -3.76 -10.77 21.51
N ALA A 89 -2.48 -11.03 21.72
CA ALA A 89 -1.48 -11.01 20.64
C ALA A 89 -1.76 -12.09 19.57
N GLU A 90 -2.29 -13.26 19.96
CA GLU A 90 -2.60 -14.34 19.02
C GLU A 90 -3.73 -13.97 18.06
N GLU A 91 -4.77 -13.29 18.56
CA GLU A 91 -5.86 -12.77 17.73
C GLU A 91 -5.35 -11.72 16.73
N SER A 92 -4.35 -10.92 17.11
CA SER A 92 -3.70 -9.99 16.18
C SER A 92 -2.82 -10.71 15.14
N ARG A 93 -2.15 -11.81 15.51
CA ARG A 93 -1.22 -12.53 14.63
C ARG A 93 -1.88 -13.08 13.37
N ARG A 94 -3.16 -13.47 13.44
CA ARG A 94 -3.90 -13.97 12.26
C ARG A 94 -3.93 -12.95 11.12
N TYR A 95 -4.01 -11.66 11.45
CA TYR A 95 -4.02 -10.57 10.46
C TYR A 95 -2.66 -10.42 9.78
N PHE A 96 -1.56 -10.48 10.54
CA PHE A 96 -0.22 -10.43 9.98
C PHE A 96 0.10 -11.68 9.14
N ALA A 97 -0.37 -12.86 9.56
CA ALA A 97 -0.26 -14.08 8.77
C ALA A 97 -1.01 -13.97 7.44
N GLY A 98 -2.23 -13.41 7.47
CA GLY A 98 -3.00 -13.12 6.26
C GLY A 98 -2.30 -12.13 5.33
N LEU A 99 -1.74 -11.04 5.87
CA LEU A 99 -0.98 -10.07 5.09
C LEU A 99 0.26 -10.71 4.45
N ARG A 100 0.97 -11.57 5.18
CA ARG A 100 2.13 -12.32 4.65
C ARG A 100 1.73 -13.21 3.48
N GLN A 101 0.66 -14.00 3.62
CA GLN A 101 0.16 -14.86 2.55
C GLN A 101 -0.22 -14.05 1.31
N LEU A 102 -0.85 -12.89 1.49
CA LEU A 102 -1.15 -11.97 0.39
C LEU A 102 0.14 -11.44 -0.27
N GLY A 103 1.14 -11.06 0.53
CA GLY A 103 2.45 -10.65 0.04
C GLY A 103 3.13 -11.73 -0.80
N GLU A 104 3.12 -12.99 -0.34
CA GLU A 104 3.66 -14.14 -1.06
C GLU A 104 2.95 -14.36 -2.40
N LYS A 105 1.62 -14.22 -2.45
CA LYS A 105 0.84 -14.28 -3.70
C LYS A 105 1.25 -13.19 -4.69
N LEU A 106 1.43 -11.95 -4.21
CA LEU A 106 1.83 -10.83 -5.07
C LEU A 106 3.29 -10.93 -5.52
N CYS A 107 4.18 -11.50 -4.70
CA CYS A 107 5.56 -11.81 -5.09
C CYS A 107 5.60 -12.76 -6.30
N ALA A 108 4.73 -13.76 -6.34
CA ALA A 108 4.60 -14.66 -7.50
C ALA A 108 4.15 -13.91 -8.78
N ARG A 109 3.55 -12.72 -8.66
CA ARG A 109 3.16 -11.84 -9.77
C ARG A 109 4.17 -10.71 -10.04
N GLY A 110 5.33 -10.75 -9.39
CA GLY A 110 6.43 -9.81 -9.65
C GLY A 110 6.58 -8.68 -8.63
N LEU A 111 5.83 -8.68 -7.52
CA LEU A 111 6.13 -7.78 -6.39
C LEU A 111 7.54 -8.10 -5.88
N ARG A 112 8.45 -7.13 -5.95
CA ARG A 112 9.82 -7.29 -5.43
C ARG A 112 9.91 -6.63 -4.06
N GLN A 113 9.77 -7.43 -3.02
CA GLN A 113 10.11 -7.00 -1.66
C GLN A 113 11.64 -6.85 -1.59
N ARG A 114 12.12 -5.67 -1.21
CA ARG A 114 13.56 -5.42 -0.98
C ARG A 114 14.00 -6.03 0.35
#